data_AF-A0A0F8WBG4-F1
#
_entry.id   AF-A0A0F8WBG4-F1
#
_cell.length_a   1.000
_cell.length_b   1.000
_cell.length_c   1.000
_cell.angle_alpha   90.00
_cell.angle_beta   90.00
_cell.angle_gamma   90.00
#
_symmetry.space_group_name_H-M   'P 1'
#
loop_
_entity.id
_entity.type
_entity.pdbx_description
1 polymer ?
#
loop_
_entity_poly.entity_id
_entity_poly.type
_entity_poly.pdbx_seq_one_letter_code
_entity_poly.pdbx_strand_id
1 'polypeptide(L)'
;MADAVTLVKIDGYQELSAKKFRALCEVVPFKFTYINASAPADASGTGATHEEVVEIDIEGLALGDFVWVSPVLDVADLSFVAYVTAADKLTIQVRNLTGGDLTTFQTAGAEFNGFALRIKTDVLTQLRVQPT
;
A
#
# COMPACT_ATOMS: atom_id res chain seq x y z
N MET A 1 -11.64 -22.76 -15.07
CA MET A 1 -10.70 -22.08 -15.98
C MET A 1 -10.86 -20.59 -15.70
N ALA A 2 -9.83 -19.92 -15.19
CA ALA A 2 -9.90 -18.47 -14.99
C ALA A 2 -9.94 -17.81 -16.38
N ASP A 3 -10.97 -17.02 -16.65
CA ASP A 3 -11.05 -16.22 -17.86
C ASP A 3 -9.77 -15.38 -17.99
N ALA A 4 -9.13 -15.47 -19.14
CA ALA A 4 -7.92 -14.72 -19.42
C ALA A 4 -8.23 -13.22 -19.31
N VAL A 5 -7.62 -12.55 -18.32
CA VAL A 5 -7.68 -11.09 -18.21
C VAL A 5 -6.92 -10.51 -19.39
N THR A 6 -7.65 -10.02 -20.40
CA THR A 6 -7.06 -9.30 -21.52
C THR A 6 -6.68 -7.91 -21.05
N LEU A 7 -5.39 -7.67 -20.82
CA LEU A 7 -4.87 -6.33 -20.56
C LEU A 7 -5.06 -5.49 -21.82
N VAL A 8 -6.08 -4.62 -21.82
CA VAL A 8 -6.30 -3.66 -22.90
C VAL A 8 -5.32 -2.50 -22.71
N LYS A 9 -4.27 -2.45 -23.54
CA LYS A 9 -3.44 -1.26 -23.67
C LYS A 9 -4.32 -0.15 -24.23
N ILE A 10 -4.55 0.91 -23.46
CA ILE A 10 -5.27 2.09 -23.93
C ILE A 10 -4.30 2.90 -24.81
N ASP A 11 -4.33 2.66 -26.12
CA ASP A 11 -3.61 3.49 -27.09
C ASP A 11 -4.30 4.86 -27.17
N GLY A 12 -3.54 5.95 -26.93
CA GLY A 12 -4.06 7.33 -26.95
C GLY A 12 -3.68 8.19 -25.75
N TYR A 13 -3.02 7.64 -24.73
CA TYR A 13 -2.35 8.48 -23.73
C TYR A 13 -1.20 9.23 -24.43
N GLN A 14 -1.37 10.53 -24.69
CA GLN A 14 -0.23 11.39 -24.97
C GLN A 14 0.77 11.18 -23.84
N GLU A 15 2.01 10.83 -24.18
CA GLU A 15 3.08 10.55 -23.22
C GLU A 15 2.95 11.48 -22.01
N LEU A 16 2.58 10.89 -20.87
CA LEU A 16 2.86 11.48 -19.58
C LEU A 16 4.39 11.50 -19.51
N SER A 17 5.00 12.53 -20.10
CA SER A 17 6.43 12.74 -19.96
C SER A 17 6.70 12.71 -18.46
N ALA A 18 7.78 12.06 -18.01
CA ALA A 18 8.07 11.96 -16.58
C ALA A 18 8.06 13.34 -15.87
N LYS A 19 8.29 14.42 -16.63
CA LYS A 19 8.14 15.82 -16.21
C LYS A 19 6.70 16.19 -15.83
N LYS A 20 5.68 15.71 -16.55
CA LYS A 20 4.26 15.93 -16.25
C LYS A 20 3.82 15.19 -14.99
N PHE A 21 4.25 13.94 -14.78
CA PHE A 21 3.89 13.22 -13.55
C PHE A 21 4.51 13.85 -12.30
N ARG A 22 5.80 14.22 -12.36
CA ARG A 22 6.47 14.97 -11.28
C ARG A 22 5.95 16.40 -11.12
N ALA A 23 5.28 16.95 -12.13
CA ALA A 23 4.58 18.23 -11.98
C ALA A 23 3.37 18.07 -11.07
N LEU A 24 2.68 16.92 -11.13
CA LEU A 24 1.44 16.68 -10.40
C LEU A 24 1.66 16.18 -8.97
N CYS A 25 2.65 15.30 -8.79
CA CYS A 25 2.87 14.62 -7.52
C CYS A 25 4.29 14.83 -7.00
N GLU A 26 4.41 14.91 -5.67
CA GLU A 26 5.63 14.66 -4.93
C GLU A 26 5.70 13.17 -4.58
N VAL A 27 6.88 12.57 -4.75
CA VAL A 27 7.13 11.17 -4.39
C VAL A 27 7.91 11.16 -3.09
N VAL A 28 7.36 10.55 -2.05
CA VAL A 28 7.99 10.41 -0.72
C VAL A 28 8.38 8.94 -0.55
N PRO A 29 9.63 8.55 -0.86
CA PRO A 29 10.10 7.18 -0.66
C PRO A 29 10.36 6.92 0.82
N PHE A 30 10.08 5.71 1.29
CA PHE A 30 10.37 5.29 2.65
C PHE A 30 10.66 3.78 2.72
N LYS A 31 11.18 3.35 3.87
CA LYS A 31 11.37 1.95 4.23
C LYS A 31 10.92 1.75 5.66
N PHE A 32 10.44 0.56 5.97
CA PHE A 32 10.12 0.17 7.34
C PHE A 32 10.30 -1.32 7.54
N THR A 33 10.39 -1.71 8.80
CA THR A 33 10.38 -3.12 9.20
C THR A 33 9.06 -3.43 9.86
N TYR A 34 8.32 -4.37 9.30
CA TYR A 34 7.13 -4.93 9.91
C TYR A 34 7.53 -6.11 10.79
N ILE A 35 7.36 -5.97 12.11
CA ILE A 35 7.55 -7.06 13.05
C ILE A 35 6.18 -7.49 13.52
N ASN A 36 5.84 -8.74 13.25
CA ASN A 36 4.65 -9.35 13.82
C ASN A 36 5.03 -10.31 14.94
N ALA A 37 4.45 -10.12 16.12
CA ALA A 37 4.62 -11.04 17.24
C ALA A 37 3.92 -12.39 16.96
N SER A 38 2.87 -12.38 16.13
CA SER A 38 2.13 -13.57 15.70
C SER A 38 1.56 -13.30 14.31
N ALA A 39 2.06 -13.99 13.29
CA ALA A 39 1.46 -13.93 11.96
C ALA A 39 -0.07 -14.14 12.04
N PRO A 40 -0.87 -13.52 11.15
CA PRO A 40 -2.32 -13.59 11.19
C PRO A 40 -2.77 -15.06 11.06
N ALA A 41 -2.92 -15.69 12.21
CA ALA A 41 -3.22 -17.10 12.40
C ALA A 41 -4.70 -17.25 12.71
N ASP A 42 -5.27 -18.36 12.27
CA ASP A 42 -6.62 -18.73 12.64
C ASP A 42 -6.60 -19.33 14.04
N ALA A 43 -6.68 -18.48 15.07
CA ALA A 43 -6.79 -18.91 16.45
C ALA A 43 -8.01 -19.82 16.74
N SER A 44 -8.96 -19.94 15.79
CA SER A 44 -10.19 -20.73 15.93
C SER A 44 -10.17 -22.08 15.18
N GLY A 45 -9.20 -22.32 14.28
CA GLY A 45 -9.15 -23.52 13.43
C GLY A 45 -10.37 -23.72 12.52
N THR A 46 -11.11 -22.65 12.22
CA THR A 46 -12.33 -22.66 11.40
C THR A 46 -12.14 -22.25 9.94
N GLY A 47 -10.92 -21.87 9.52
CA GLY A 47 -10.61 -21.46 8.15
C GLY A 47 -11.03 -20.03 7.80
N ALA A 48 -11.25 -19.16 8.80
CA ALA A 48 -11.64 -17.78 8.55
C ALA A 48 -10.43 -16.95 8.04
N THR A 49 -10.63 -16.12 7.01
CA THR A 49 -9.61 -15.16 6.58
C THR A 49 -9.34 -14.15 7.70
N HIS A 50 -8.15 -14.19 8.30
CA HIS A 50 -7.77 -13.26 9.36
C HIS A 50 -7.12 -12.00 8.77
N GLU A 51 -7.42 -10.85 9.37
CA GLU A 51 -6.93 -9.53 9.00
C GLU A 51 -6.37 -8.86 10.24
N GLU A 52 -5.16 -8.31 10.09
CA GLU A 52 -4.50 -7.50 11.11
C GLU A 52 -4.25 -6.10 10.56
N VAL A 53 -4.41 -5.10 11.42
CA VAL A 53 -4.17 -3.70 11.08
C VAL A 53 -3.11 -3.17 12.04
N VAL A 54 -2.01 -2.65 11.47
CA VAL A 54 -0.87 -2.15 12.23
C VAL A 54 -0.54 -0.72 11.81
N GLU A 55 -0.25 0.12 12.79
CA GLU A 55 0.24 1.48 12.58
C GLU A 55 1.77 1.52 12.68
N ILE A 56 2.40 2.21 11.74
CA ILE A 56 3.84 2.34 11.61
C ILE A 56 4.18 3.82 11.47
N ASP A 57 5.21 4.25 12.20
CA ASP A 57 5.66 5.64 12.22
C ASP A 57 6.57 5.89 11.01
N ILE A 58 6.12 6.76 10.10
CA ILE A 58 6.85 7.13 8.88
C ILE A 58 6.78 8.65 8.74
N GLU A 59 7.85 9.32 9.18
CA GLU A 59 7.96 10.78 9.09
C GLU A 59 7.86 11.27 7.64
N GLY A 60 7.14 12.38 7.44
CA GLY A 60 6.96 13.03 6.16
C GLY A 60 5.70 12.60 5.39
N LEU A 61 4.92 11.65 5.91
CA LEU A 61 3.60 11.30 5.36
C LEU A 61 2.53 12.31 5.80
N ALA A 62 1.55 12.57 4.93
CA ALA A 62 0.42 13.46 5.21
C ALA A 62 -0.89 12.73 4.92
N LEU A 63 -1.92 13.08 5.70
CA LEU A 63 -3.28 12.57 5.49
C LEU A 63 -3.71 12.72 4.02
N GLY A 64 -4.14 11.61 3.42
CA GLY A 64 -4.62 11.56 2.04
C GLY A 64 -3.55 11.32 0.99
N ASP A 65 -2.29 11.12 1.38
CA ASP A 65 -1.27 10.59 0.47
C ASP A 65 -1.66 9.19 -0.02
N PHE A 66 -1.50 8.95 -1.33
CA PHE A 66 -1.65 7.60 -1.87
C PHE A 66 -0.39 6.81 -1.57
N VAL A 67 -0.50 5.60 -1.02
CA VAL A 67 0.67 4.85 -0.57
C VAL A 67 0.71 3.45 -1.17
N TRP A 68 1.91 3.02 -1.53
CA TRP A 68 2.22 1.67 -1.97
C TRP A 68 3.35 1.12 -1.14
N VAL A 69 3.22 -0.15 -0.78
CA VAL A 69 4.23 -0.91 -0.05
C VAL A 69 4.45 -2.25 -0.72
N SER A 70 5.68 -2.74 -0.67
CA SER A 70 6.05 -4.05 -1.14
C SER A 70 7.06 -4.67 -0.18
N PRO A 71 6.88 -5.94 0.23
CA PRO A 71 7.91 -6.63 0.98
C PRO A 71 9.17 -6.77 0.12
N VAL A 72 10.34 -6.79 0.77
CA VAL A 72 11.65 -7.02 0.13
C VAL A 72 11.92 -8.50 -0.13
N LEU A 73 11.23 -9.37 0.62
CA LEU A 73 11.27 -10.83 0.49
C LEU A 73 9.98 -11.35 -0.15
N ASP A 74 10.05 -12.55 -0.72
CA ASP A 74 8.86 -13.21 -1.27
C ASP A 74 7.93 -13.63 -0.14
N VAL A 75 6.68 -13.18 -0.24
CA VAL A 75 5.64 -13.44 0.74
C VAL A 75 4.48 -14.12 0.03
N ALA A 76 4.48 -15.45 0.06
CA ALA A 76 3.31 -16.21 -0.32
C ALA A 76 2.17 -15.97 0.68
N ASP A 77 0.93 -16.16 0.22
CA ASP A 77 -0.24 -16.36 1.08
C ASP A 77 -0.73 -15.15 1.90
N LEU A 78 -0.09 -13.98 1.73
CA LEU A 78 -0.49 -12.71 2.34
C LEU A 78 -0.84 -11.65 1.30
N SER A 79 -1.81 -10.81 1.62
CA SER A 79 -2.02 -9.53 0.93
C SER A 79 -1.77 -8.36 1.85
N PHE A 80 -1.19 -7.30 1.28
CA PHE A 80 -0.89 -6.05 1.98
C PHE A 80 -1.65 -4.91 1.31
N VAL A 81 -2.35 -4.11 2.12
CA VAL A 81 -2.90 -2.83 1.67
C VAL A 81 -2.50 -1.77 2.69
N ALA A 82 -2.09 -0.60 2.22
CA ALA A 82 -1.63 0.47 3.10
C ALA A 82 -2.38 1.77 2.84
N TYR A 83 -2.54 2.56 3.89
CA TYR A 83 -3.29 3.82 3.88
C TYR A 83 -2.60 4.84 4.80
N VAL A 84 -2.68 6.12 4.45
CA VAL A 84 -2.21 7.22 5.30
C VAL A 84 -3.42 7.94 5.89
N THR A 85 -3.80 7.55 7.10
CA THR A 85 -4.99 8.04 7.83
C THR A 85 -4.67 9.14 8.84
N ALA A 86 -3.38 9.38 9.09
CA ALA A 86 -2.87 10.47 9.93
C ALA A 86 -1.51 10.94 9.42
N ALA A 87 -1.08 12.14 9.83
CA ALA A 87 0.26 12.64 9.52
C ALA A 87 1.32 11.76 10.20
N ASP A 88 2.43 11.54 9.50
CA ASP A 88 3.58 10.75 9.95
C ASP A 88 3.28 9.29 10.33
N LYS A 89 2.10 8.77 9.94
CA LYS A 89 1.65 7.41 10.24
C LYS A 89 1.18 6.69 8.99
N LEU A 90 1.65 5.47 8.84
CA LEU A 90 1.18 4.52 7.85
C LEU A 90 0.36 3.44 8.56
N THR A 91 -0.87 3.21 8.10
CA THR A 91 -1.64 2.04 8.49
C THR A 91 -1.46 0.96 7.44
N ILE A 92 -0.94 -0.20 7.81
CA ILE A 92 -0.89 -1.40 6.94
C ILE A 92 -1.92 -2.42 7.42
N GLN A 93 -2.71 -2.92 6.48
CA GLN A 93 -3.63 -4.03 6.63
C GLN A 93 -2.95 -5.27 6.03
N VAL A 94 -2.77 -6.29 6.84
CA VAL A 94 -2.18 -7.57 6.46
C VAL A 94 -3.28 -8.62 6.54
N ARG A 95 -3.53 -9.33 5.44
CA ARG A 95 -4.58 -10.35 5.38
C ARG A 95 -4.02 -11.69 4.94
N ASN A 96 -4.38 -12.74 5.67
CA ASN A 96 -4.11 -14.12 5.32
C ASN A 96 -5.11 -14.63 4.29
N LEU A 97 -4.60 -15.15 3.17
CA LEU A 97 -5.38 -15.62 2.03
C LEU A 97 -5.61 -17.14 2.03
N THR A 98 -4.91 -17.90 2.88
CA THR A 98 -4.95 -19.37 2.87
C THR A 98 -5.92 -19.98 3.88
N GLY A 99 -6.33 -19.21 4.89
CA GLY A 99 -7.17 -19.70 5.99
C GLY A 99 -6.47 -20.69 6.94
N GLY A 100 -5.18 -20.97 6.74
CA GLY A 100 -4.36 -21.76 7.66
C GLY A 100 -3.41 -20.87 8.47
N ASP A 101 -2.90 -21.39 9.58
CA ASP A 101 -1.92 -20.67 10.41
C ASP A 101 -0.63 -20.41 9.63
N LEU A 102 -0.37 -19.14 9.37
CA LEU A 102 0.94 -18.70 8.88
C LEU A 102 1.90 -18.72 10.05
N THR A 103 2.94 -19.55 10.00
CA THR A 103 4.00 -19.59 11.02
C THR A 103 5.33 -19.05 10.50
N THR A 104 5.41 -18.76 9.19
CA THR A 104 6.63 -18.45 8.45
C THR A 104 6.83 -16.96 8.16
N PHE A 105 5.82 -16.10 8.40
CA PHE A 105 6.04 -14.66 8.34
C PHE A 105 6.89 -14.26 9.55
N GLN A 106 8.20 -14.08 9.29
CA GLN A 106 9.27 -14.13 10.27
C GLN A 106 9.02 -13.32 11.55
N THR A 107 9.24 -13.98 12.68
CA THR A 107 9.38 -13.39 14.03
C THR A 107 10.54 -12.39 14.14
N ALA A 108 11.36 -12.25 13.08
CA ALA A 108 12.54 -11.38 13.02
C ALA A 108 12.31 -10.04 12.29
N GLY A 109 11.10 -9.80 11.76
CA GLY A 109 10.76 -8.58 11.05
C GLY A 109 11.04 -8.66 9.55
N ALA A 110 10.04 -8.31 8.72
CA ALA A 110 10.17 -8.21 7.28
C ALA A 110 10.42 -6.75 6.87
N GLU A 111 11.44 -6.48 6.06
CA GLU A 111 11.65 -5.16 5.47
C GLU A 111 10.66 -4.92 4.31
N PHE A 112 10.12 -3.72 4.26
CA PHE A 112 9.26 -3.23 3.19
C PHE A 112 9.88 -2.00 2.55
N ASN A 113 9.78 -1.94 1.21
CA ASN A 113 9.95 -0.72 0.45
C ASN A 113 8.58 -0.06 0.28
N GLY A 114 8.52 1.25 0.43
CA GLY A 114 7.30 1.99 0.15
C GLY A 114 7.56 3.33 -0.50
N PHE A 115 6.51 3.86 -1.11
CA PHE A 115 6.48 5.25 -1.52
C PHE A 115 5.06 5.79 -1.38
N ALA A 116 4.99 7.06 -1.00
CA ALA A 116 3.77 7.83 -1.05
C ALA A 116 3.78 8.79 -2.26
N LEU A 117 2.63 8.95 -2.89
CA LEU A 117 2.36 9.97 -3.89
C LEU A 117 1.47 11.04 -3.26
N ARG A 118 2.06 12.21 -3.08
CA ARG A 118 1.35 13.40 -2.62
C ARG A 118 0.98 14.26 -3.80
N ILE A 119 -0.31 14.51 -4.01
CA ILE A 119 -0.75 15.49 -5.01
C ILE A 119 -0.36 16.88 -4.49
N LYS A 120 0.31 17.66 -5.34
CA LYS A 120 0.73 19.00 -4.95
C LYS A 120 -0.48 19.93 -4.75
N THR A 121 -0.36 20.85 -3.81
CA THR A 121 -1.45 21.74 -3.40
C THR A 121 -1.96 22.63 -4.53
N ASP A 122 -1.09 23.07 -5.44
CA ASP A 122 -1.44 23.86 -6.63
C ASP A 122 -2.34 23.07 -7.59
N VAL A 123 -2.10 21.78 -7.76
CA VAL A 123 -2.94 20.88 -8.55
C VAL A 123 -4.30 20.68 -7.90
N LEU A 124 -4.34 20.42 -6.59
CA LEU A 124 -5.59 20.30 -5.84
C LEU A 124 -6.44 21.57 -5.91
N THR A 125 -5.80 22.73 -5.96
CA THR A 125 -6.48 24.03 -6.09
C THR A 125 -7.15 24.18 -7.45
N GLN A 126 -6.55 23.64 -8.52
CA GLN A 126 -7.12 23.66 -9.87
C GLN A 126 -8.33 22.73 -10.03
N LEU A 127 -8.40 21.64 -9.25
CA LEU A 127 -9.55 20.71 -9.26
C LEU A 127 -10.80 21.29 -8.58
N ARG A 128 -10.63 22.33 -7.75
CA ARG A 128 -11.75 23.11 -7.19
C ARG A 128 -12.23 24.08 -8.26
N VAL A 129 -13.04 23.61 -9.20
CA VAL A 129 -13.73 24.50 -10.15
C VAL A 129 -14.49 25.57 -9.36
N GLN A 130 -14.26 26.84 -9.70
CA GLN A 130 -14.98 27.96 -9.09
C GLN A 130 -16.48 27.80 -9.30
N PRO A 131 -17.32 28.11 -8.30
CA PRO A 131 -18.76 28.11 -8.48
C PRO A 131 -19.12 29.14 -9.56
N THR A 132 -19.74 28.69 -10.64
CA THR A 132 -20.49 29.54 -11.59
C THR A 132 -21.75 30.06 -10.94
#